data_AF-A0A1B9BVQ9-F1
#
_entry.id   AF-A0A1B9BVQ9-F1
#
_cell.length_a   1.000
_cell.length_b   1.000
_cell.length_c   1.000
_cell.angle_alpha   90.00
_cell.angle_beta   90.00
_cell.angle_gamma   90.00
#
_symmetry.space_group_name_H-M   'P 1'
#
loop_
_entity.id
_entity.type
_entity.pdbx_description
1 polymer ?
#
loop_
_entity_poly.entity_id
_entity_poly.type
_entity_poly.pdbx_seq_one_letter_code
_entity_poly.pdbx_strand_id
1 'polypeptide(L)'
;MITIVLLTHAGLGEAFAAALRHIFGAMPPALEILEILPDQPPEEGQRRLWGLLEKIGDGDAMLILNDLYGATPANLIPATLPEGRVAAVGGL
;
A
#
# COMPACT_ATOMS: atom_id res chain seq x y z
N MET A 1 2.62 1.40 -16.22
CA MET A 1 1.37 1.34 -15.44
C MET A 1 1.66 1.80 -14.01
N ILE A 2 0.66 2.26 -13.25
CA ILE A 2 0.86 2.63 -11.84
C ILE A 2 0.07 1.66 -10.96
N THR A 3 0.77 0.92 -10.10
CA THR A 3 0.16 0.12 -9.03
C THR A 3 -0.06 1.00 -7.80
N ILE A 4 -1.25 0.96 -7.23
CA ILE A 4 -1.57 1.65 -5.98
C ILE A 4 -1.57 0.63 -4.86
N VAL A 5 -0.89 0.92 -3.76
CA VAL A 5 -0.87 0.07 -2.56
C VAL A 5 -1.53 0.86 -1.42
N LEU A 6 -2.64 0.34 -0.88
CA LEU A 6 -3.24 0.85 0.35
C LEU A 6 -2.55 0.16 1.54
N LEU A 7 -1.70 0.90 2.24
CA LEU A 7 -0.92 0.44 3.39
C LEU A 7 -1.51 1.04 4.67
N THR A 8 -2.36 0.28 5.36
CA THR A 8 -3.21 0.80 6.45
C THR A 8 -3.24 -0.12 7.67
N HIS A 9 -3.81 0.34 8.78
CA HIS A 9 -4.20 -0.56 9.86
C HIS A 9 -5.40 -1.43 9.46
N ALA A 10 -5.52 -2.56 10.15
CA ALA A 10 -6.61 -3.52 9.98
C ALA A 10 -8.01 -2.86 9.90
N GLY A 11 -8.78 -3.28 8.90
CA GLY A 11 -10.17 -2.87 8.66
C GLY A 11 -10.34 -1.64 7.77
N LEU A 12 -9.35 -0.74 7.69
CA LEU A 12 -9.47 0.46 6.86
C LEU A 12 -9.30 0.15 5.37
N GLY A 13 -8.35 -0.72 5.02
CA GLY A 13 -8.12 -1.17 3.66
C GLY A 13 -9.34 -1.89 3.07
N GLU A 14 -9.95 -2.80 3.83
CA GLU A 14 -11.18 -3.48 3.42
C GLU A 14 -12.38 -2.52 3.29
N ALA A 15 -12.50 -1.52 4.17
CA ALA A 15 -13.53 -0.49 4.04
C ALA A 15 -13.35 0.33 2.74
N PHE A 16 -12.12 0.70 2.40
CA PHE A 16 -11.80 1.33 1.12
C PHE A 16 -12.12 0.40 -0.06
N ALA A 17 -11.76 -0.88 0.02
CA ALA A 17 -12.07 -1.87 -1.01
C ALA A 17 -13.58 -1.95 -1.29
N ALA A 18 -14.38 -1.98 -0.22
CA ALA A 18 -15.83 -2.02 -0.32
C ALA A 18 -16.38 -0.77 -1.02
N ALA A 19 -15.89 0.42 -0.67
CA ALA A 19 -16.27 1.66 -1.34
C ALA A 19 -15.89 1.65 -2.83
N LEU A 20 -14.69 1.19 -3.18
CA LEU A 20 -14.23 1.10 -4.56
C LEU A 20 -15.06 0.10 -5.37
N ARG A 21 -15.38 -1.08 -4.82
CA ARG A 21 -16.28 -2.05 -5.49
C ARG A 21 -17.66 -1.46 -5.72
N HIS A 22 -18.18 -0.68 -4.76
CA HIS A 22 -19.47 -0.02 -4.93
C HIS A 22 -19.44 1.00 -6.08
N ILE A 23 -18.36 1.78 -6.18
CA ILE A 23 -18.21 2.83 -7.21
C ILE A 23 -17.93 2.24 -8.60
N PHE A 24 -17.02 1.27 -8.68
CA PHE A 24 -16.51 0.74 -9.95
C PHE A 24 -17.15 -0.59 -10.38
N GLY A 25 -17.96 -1.22 -9.52
CA GLY A 25 -18.56 -2.54 -9.75
C GLY A 25 -17.58 -3.72 -9.60
N ALA A 26 -16.27 -3.45 -9.55
CA ALA A 26 -15.20 -4.42 -9.34
C ALA A 26 -14.00 -3.72 -8.69
N MET A 27 -13.03 -4.50 -8.23
CA MET A 27 -11.75 -3.94 -7.79
C MET A 27 -10.92 -3.49 -8.99
N PRO A 28 -10.34 -2.28 -8.96
CA PRO A 28 -9.35 -1.89 -9.95
C PRO A 28 -8.17 -2.89 -9.96
N PRO A 29 -7.73 -3.38 -11.13
CA PRO A 29 -6.73 -4.45 -11.20
C PRO A 29 -5.34 -4.02 -10.73
N ALA A 30 -5.05 -2.72 -10.72
CA ALA A 30 -3.78 -2.16 -10.28
C ALA A 30 -3.78 -1.75 -8.80
N LEU A 31 -4.74 -2.21 -8.00
CA LEU A 31 -4.86 -1.89 -6.58
C LEU A 31 -4.51 -3.08 -5.70
N GLU A 32 -3.58 -2.87 -4.80
CA GLU A 32 -3.16 -3.82 -3.77
C GLU A 32 -3.53 -3.28 -2.38
N ILE A 33 -3.92 -4.17 -1.47
CA ILE A 33 -4.30 -3.80 -0.11
C ILE A 33 -3.39 -4.56 0.86
N LEU A 34 -2.69 -3.81 1.70
CA LEU A 34 -1.79 -4.32 2.71
C LEU A 34 -2.19 -3.74 4.06
N GLU A 35 -2.97 -4.52 4.80
CA GLU A 35 -3.30 -4.19 6.18
C GLU A 35 -2.24 -4.72 7.15
N ILE A 36 -1.93 -3.90 8.16
CA ILE A 36 -1.10 -4.25 9.31
C ILE A 36 -2.01 -4.58 10.48
N LEU A 37 -1.89 -5.81 10.98
CA LEU A 37 -2.69 -6.27 12.11
C LEU A 37 -2.04 -5.82 13.45
N PRO A 38 -2.83 -5.59 14.52
CA PRO A 38 -2.31 -5.10 15.79
C PRO A 38 -1.19 -5.96 16.42
N ASP A 39 -1.29 -7.28 16.30
CA ASP A 39 -0.35 -8.23 16.91
C ASP A 39 0.67 -8.80 15.89
N GLN A 40 0.70 -8.23 14.68
CA GLN A 40 1.63 -8.67 13.64
C GLN A 40 3.01 -8.04 13.86
N PRO A 41 4.09 -8.83 13.78
CA PRO A 41 5.44 -8.29 13.76
C PRO A 41 5.61 -7.32 12.58
N PRO A 42 6.08 -6.07 12.78
CA PRO A 42 6.27 -5.09 11.71
C PRO A 42 7.11 -5.62 10.54
N GLU A 43 8.09 -6.47 10.82
CA GLU A 43 8.97 -7.08 9.82
C GLU A 43 8.20 -7.92 8.80
N GLU A 44 7.07 -8.51 9.20
CA GLU A 44 6.23 -9.27 8.27
C GLU A 44 5.50 -8.36 7.29
N GLY A 45 4.94 -7.25 7.77
CA GLY A 45 4.37 -6.20 6.92
C GLY A 45 5.42 -5.62 5.98
N GLN A 46 6.64 -5.39 6.49
CA GLN A 46 7.76 -4.92 5.70
C GLN A 46 8.09 -5.90 4.56
N ARG A 47 8.24 -7.20 4.86
CA ARG A 47 8.50 -8.23 3.83
C ARG A 47 7.42 -8.26 2.76
N ARG A 48 6.15 -8.12 3.13
CA ARG A 48 5.03 -8.07 2.19
C ARG A 48 5.13 -6.85 1.27
N LEU A 49 5.45 -5.68 1.81
CA LEU A 49 5.65 -4.45 1.03
C LEU A 49 6.83 -4.59 0.06
N TRP A 50 7.97 -5.13 0.51
CA TRP A 50 9.12 -5.42 -0.36
C TRP A 50 8.75 -6.37 -1.49
N GLY A 51 8.01 -7.43 -1.20
CA GLY A 51 7.54 -8.37 -2.22
C GLY A 51 6.58 -7.75 -3.25
N LEU A 52 5.89 -6.65 -2.92
CA LEU A 52 5.12 -5.87 -3.91
C LEU A 52 6.04 -4.99 -4.75
N LEU A 53 7.01 -4.33 -4.11
CA LEU A 53 8.00 -3.49 -4.79
C LEU A 53 8.83 -4.29 -5.80
N GLU A 54 9.22 -5.53 -5.49
CA GLU A 54 9.99 -6.39 -6.39
C GLU A 54 9.20 -6.85 -7.62
N LYS A 55 7.86 -6.81 -7.57
CA LYS A 55 6.99 -7.25 -8.67
C LYS A 55 6.73 -6.17 -9.70
N ILE A 56 7.10 -4.92 -9.44
CA ILE A 56 6.85 -3.84 -10.41
C ILE A 56 7.72 -4.06 -11.65
N GLY A 57 7.09 -4.14 -12.82
CA GLY A 57 7.78 -4.36 -14.09
C GLY A 57 8.62 -3.14 -14.51
N ASP A 58 9.54 -3.36 -15.44
CA ASP A 58 10.34 -2.28 -16.04
C ASP A 58 9.45 -1.25 -16.75
N GLY A 59 9.62 0.02 -16.35
CA GLY A 59 8.76 1.13 -16.81
C GLY A 59 7.45 1.31 -16.04
N ASP A 60 7.13 0.43 -15.08
CA ASP A 60 6.02 0.63 -14.15
C ASP A 60 6.42 1.43 -12.92
N ALA A 61 5.42 2.04 -12.30
CA ALA A 61 5.55 2.85 -11.09
C ALA A 61 4.59 2.37 -10.00
N MET A 62 4.85 2.77 -8.76
CA MET A 62 4.02 2.44 -7.60
C MET A 62 3.71 3.69 -6.76
N LEU A 63 2.46 3.79 -6.31
CA LEU A 63 2.02 4.78 -5.34
C LEU A 63 1.56 4.06 -4.07
N ILE A 64 2.25 4.31 -2.96
CA ILE A 64 1.87 3.80 -1.64
C ILE A 64 1.02 4.88 -0.96
N LEU A 65 -0.19 4.53 -0.54
CA LEU A 65 -1.07 5.40 0.22
C LEU A 65 -1.22 4.83 1.63
N ASN A 66 -0.90 5.61 2.65
CA ASN A 66 -1.05 5.22 4.04
C ASN A 66 -2.06 6.09 4.80
N ASP A 67 -2.58 5.53 5.87
CA ASP A 67 -3.63 6.12 6.69
C ASP A 67 -3.11 7.25 7.59
N LEU A 68 -2.06 7.00 8.37
CA LEU A 68 -1.61 7.90 9.41
C LEU A 68 -0.10 8.08 9.38
N TYR A 69 0.32 9.35 9.30
CA TYR A 69 1.73 9.72 9.42
C TYR A 69 2.32 9.26 10.75
N GLY A 70 3.50 8.64 10.71
CA GLY A 70 4.24 8.18 11.88
C GLY A 70 3.71 6.90 12.54
N ALA A 71 2.61 6.34 12.03
CA ALA A 71 2.08 5.07 12.52
C ALA A 71 2.81 3.87 11.88
N THR A 72 2.55 2.65 12.39
CA THR A 72 3.24 1.44 11.91
C THR A 72 3.23 1.30 10.39
N PRO A 73 2.09 1.41 9.66
CA PRO A 73 2.06 1.30 8.21
C PRO A 73 3.01 2.30 7.52
N ALA A 74 2.99 3.57 7.92
CA ALA A 74 3.88 4.59 7.37
C ALA A 74 5.37 4.29 7.63
N ASN A 75 5.70 3.74 8.81
CA ASN A 75 7.07 3.43 9.20
C ASN A 75 7.63 2.18 8.50
N LEU A 76 6.78 1.34 7.87
CA LEU A 76 7.24 0.20 7.07
C LEU A 76 7.79 0.62 5.70
N ILE A 77 7.44 1.83 5.24
CA ILE A 77 7.88 2.33 3.94
C ILE A 77 9.40 2.57 4.00
N PRO A 78 10.17 2.08 3.01
CA PRO A 78 11.60 2.33 2.95
C PRO A 78 11.91 3.84 2.95
N ALA A 79 12.88 4.26 3.77
CA ALA A 79 13.29 5.67 3.85
C ALA A 79 13.80 6.23 2.51
N THR A 80 14.31 5.36 1.65
CA THR A 80 14.73 5.68 0.28
C THR A 80 13.90 4.87 -0.69
N LEU A 81 13.15 5.56 -1.54
CA LEU A 81 12.35 4.97 -2.61
C LEU A 81 13.03 5.20 -3.97
N PRO A 82 12.88 4.28 -4.94
CA PRO A 82 13.36 4.50 -6.30
C PRO A 82 12.76 5.78 -6.91
N GLU A 83 13.60 6.79 -7.14
CA GLU A 83 13.19 8.10 -7.62
C GLU A 83 12.47 8.02 -8.96
N GLY A 84 11.39 8.80 -9.11
CA GLY A 84 10.57 8.81 -10.32
C GLY A 84 9.76 7.53 -10.58
N ARG A 85 9.85 6.53 -9.69
CA ARG A 85 9.24 5.22 -9.88
C ARG A 85 8.36 4.79 -8.71
N VAL A 86 8.71 5.15 -7.48
CA VAL A 86 7.88 4.87 -6.30
C VAL A 86 7.68 6.15 -5.48
N ALA A 87 6.44 6.43 -5.12
CA ALA A 87 6.07 7.54 -4.25
C ALA A 87 5.18 7.06 -3.10
N ALA A 88 5.22 7.76 -1.98
CA ALA A 88 4.38 7.49 -0.82
C ALA A 88 3.66 8.76 -0.36
N VAL A 89 2.38 8.63 -0.02
CA VAL A 89 1.54 9.72 0.49
C VAL A 89 0.77 9.20 1.72
N GLY A 90 0.72 10.01 2.78
CA GLY A 90 -0.05 9.69 3.99
C GLY A 90 -1.29 10.57 4.14
N GLY A 91 -2.20 10.16 5.03
CA GLY A 91 -3.42 10.91 5.37
C GLY A 91 -4.60 10.59 4.48
N LEU A 92 -4.83 9.30 4.20
CA LEU A 92 -6.02 8.80 3.51
C LEU A 92 -7.32 9.02 4.30
#